data_AF-K2DPI9-F1
#
_entry.id   AF-K2DPI9-F1
#
_cell.length_a   1.000
_cell.length_b   1.000
_cell.length_c   1.000
_cell.angle_alpha   90.00
_cell.angle_beta   90.00
_cell.angle_gamma   90.00
#
_symmetry.space_group_name_H-M   'P 1'
#
loop_
_entity.id
_entity.type
_entity.pdbx_description
1 polymer ?
#
loop_
_entity_poly.entity_id
_entity_poly.type
_entity_poly.pdbx_seq_one_letter_code
_entity_poly.pdbx_strand_id
1 'polypeptide(L)'
;IIWYKAANGSEDGGLSGQDIERLKQIFSSVAVNKKIMVPRENLDVPVALTSWGRLLKLQTIDEIQIKAFMETNEDRGLEKAPL
;
A
#
# COMPACT_ATOMS: atom_id res chain seq x y z
N ILE A 1 1.77 3.26 5.28
CA ILE A 1 2.18 1.84 5.37
C ILE A 1 1.34 1.06 4.36
N ILE A 2 1.96 0.18 3.57
CA ILE A 2 1.29 -0.73 2.65
C ILE A 2 1.42 -2.14 3.22
N TRP A 3 0.30 -2.82 3.37
CA TRP A 3 0.21 -4.25 3.62
C TRP A 3 -0.17 -4.96 2.34
N TYR A 4 0.50 -6.07 2.05
CA TYR A 4 0.19 -6.88 0.89
C TYR A 4 0.19 -8.36 1.24
N LYS A 5 -0.68 -9.11 0.57
CA LYS A 5 -0.80 -10.56 0.75
C LYS A 5 -0.10 -11.26 -0.40
N ALA A 6 0.87 -12.12 -0.11
CA ALA A 6 1.55 -12.92 -1.12
C ALA A 6 0.79 -14.24 -1.34
N ALA A 7 0.70 -14.70 -2.58
CA ALA A 7 0.15 -16.01 -2.88
C ALA A 7 1.13 -17.12 -2.46
N ASN A 8 0.77 -17.90 -1.43
CA ASN A 8 1.59 -18.99 -0.87
C ASN A 8 1.15 -20.40 -1.31
N GLY A 9 0.51 -20.51 -2.48
CA GLY A 9 0.04 -21.78 -3.04
C GLY A 9 -1.46 -21.99 -2.81
N SER A 10 -2.18 -22.13 -3.93
CA SER A 10 -3.54 -22.64 -4.09
C SER A 10 -4.62 -22.03 -3.18
N GLU A 11 -5.44 -21.14 -3.77
CA GLU A 11 -6.80 -20.76 -3.32
C GLU A 11 -6.95 -19.60 -2.33
N ASP A 12 -5.86 -18.98 -1.90
CA ASP A 12 -5.93 -17.76 -1.08
C ASP A 12 -5.67 -16.55 -1.98
N GLY A 13 -6.63 -15.62 -2.10
CA GLY A 13 -6.65 -14.49 -3.05
C GLY A 13 -5.56 -13.42 -2.89
N GLY A 14 -4.31 -13.84 -2.70
CA GLY A 14 -3.11 -13.04 -2.63
C GLY A 14 -2.52 -12.71 -3.99
N LEU A 15 -1.54 -11.80 -3.98
CA LEU A 15 -0.84 -11.30 -5.15
C LEU A 15 0.19 -12.31 -5.66
N SER A 16 0.28 -12.43 -6.98
CA SER A 16 1.34 -13.20 -7.63
C SER A 16 2.72 -12.52 -7.46
N GLY A 17 3.80 -13.23 -7.73
CA GLY A 17 5.15 -12.64 -7.70
C GLY A 17 5.28 -11.41 -8.60
N GLN A 18 4.68 -11.45 -9.80
CA GLN A 18 4.68 -10.34 -10.76
C GLN A 18 3.92 -9.12 -10.22
N ASP A 19 2.79 -9.35 -9.56
CA ASP A 19 2.01 -8.29 -8.91
C ASP A 19 2.79 -7.64 -7.76
N ILE A 20 3.47 -8.44 -6.94
CA ILE A 20 4.31 -7.94 -5.84
C ILE A 20 5.46 -7.08 -6.40
N GLU A 21 6.09 -7.50 -7.49
CA GLU A 21 7.13 -6.71 -8.16
C GLU A 21 6.58 -5.39 -8.69
N ARG A 22 5.40 -5.41 -9.33
CA ARG A 22 4.72 -4.20 -9.78
C ARG A 22 4.39 -3.27 -8.60
N LEU A 23 3.90 -3.80 -7.49
CA LEU A 23 3.63 -3.03 -6.28
C LEU A 23 4.89 -2.39 -5.71
N LYS A 24 6.02 -3.10 -5.72
CA LYS A 24 7.33 -2.55 -5.31
C LYS A 24 7.80 -1.44 -6.23
N GLN A 25 7.59 -1.55 -7.54
CA GLN A 25 7.91 -0.48 -8.50
C GLN A 25 7.08 0.78 -8.22
N ILE A 26 5.77 0.63 -8.02
CA ILE A 26 4.87 1.74 -7.66
C ILE A 26 5.32 2.38 -6.34
N PHE A 27 5.56 1.54 -5.33
CA PHE A 27 6.03 2.00 -4.02
C PHE A 27 7.32 2.79 -4.12
N SER A 28 8.30 2.33 -4.90
CA SER A 28 9.57 3.03 -5.11
C SER A 28 9.41 4.32 -5.92
N SER A 29 8.52 4.35 -6.90
CA SER A 29 8.24 5.52 -7.76
C SER A 29 7.64 6.70 -7.00
N VAL A 30 6.94 6.47 -5.90
CA VAL A 30 6.31 7.55 -5.11
C VAL A 30 7.35 8.25 -4.24
N ALA A 31 7.48 9.57 -4.35
CA ALA A 31 8.46 10.38 -3.62
C ALA A 31 8.09 10.65 -2.15
N VAL A 32 7.54 9.65 -1.45
CA VAL A 32 7.14 9.76 -0.04
C VAL A 32 8.28 9.37 0.89
N ASN A 33 8.64 10.27 1.80
CA ASN A 33 9.72 10.06 2.77
C ASN A 33 9.44 8.92 3.76
N LYS A 34 8.19 8.81 4.24
CA LYS A 34 7.77 7.84 5.27
C LYS A 34 6.86 6.76 4.68
N LYS A 35 7.42 5.91 3.82
CA LYS A 35 6.73 4.77 3.23
C LYS A 35 7.30 3.45 3.74
N ILE A 36 6.42 2.51 4.10
CA ILE A 36 6.76 1.17 4.58
C ILE A 36 5.88 0.18 3.84
N MET A 37 6.45 -0.94 3.40
CA MET A 37 5.73 -2.04 2.74
C MET A 37 5.97 -3.32 3.54
N VAL A 38 4.90 -4.02 3.92
CA VAL A 38 4.96 -5.20 4.81
C VAL A 38 4.13 -6.34 4.23
N PRO A 39 4.70 -7.55 4.05
CA PRO A 39 3.93 -8.73 3.72
C PRO A 39 3.06 -9.15 4.90
N ARG A 40 1.79 -9.48 4.64
CA ARG A 40 0.85 -9.95 5.65
C ARG A 40 -0.05 -11.03 5.08
N GLU A 41 0.04 -12.22 5.65
CA GLU A 41 -0.67 -13.42 5.20
C GLU A 41 -2.15 -13.36 5.60
N ASN A 42 -2.43 -12.88 6.82
CA ASN A 42 -3.79 -12.70 7.31
C ASN A 42 -4.38 -11.34 6.90
N LEU A 43 -4.50 -11.11 5.59
CA LEU A 43 -5.16 -9.94 5.00
C LEU A 43 -6.45 -10.39 4.30
N ASP A 44 -7.54 -9.68 4.59
CA ASP A 44 -8.87 -9.85 3.96
C ASP A 44 -8.89 -9.43 2.48
N VAL A 45 -7.92 -8.60 2.09
CA VAL A 45 -7.73 -8.10 0.73
C VAL A 45 -6.29 -8.33 0.28
N PRO A 46 -5.99 -8.33 -1.03
CA PRO A 46 -4.61 -8.50 -1.50
C PRO A 46 -3.70 -7.30 -1.19
N VAL A 47 -4.25 -6.08 -1.16
CA VAL A 47 -3.50 -4.85 -0.82
C VAL A 47 -4.32 -3.99 0.13
N ALA A 48 -3.69 -3.51 1.20
CA ALA A 48 -4.27 -2.51 2.09
C ALA A 48 -3.26 -1.41 2.40
N LEU A 49 -3.64 -0.15 2.21
CA LEU A 49 -2.84 1.01 2.58
C LEU A 49 -3.42 1.62 3.84
N THR A 50 -2.57 1.89 4.81
CA THR A 50 -2.95 2.57 6.05
C THR A 50 -2.05 3.76 6.33
N SER A 51 -2.65 4.89 6.70
CA SER A 51 -1.94 6.12 7.07
C SER A 51 -2.83 6.99 7.95
N TRP A 52 -2.32 7.46 9.10
CA TRP A 52 -3.01 8.41 9.99
C TRP A 52 -4.49 8.08 10.29
N GLY A 53 -4.78 6.82 10.62
CA GLY A 53 -6.15 6.36 10.93
C GLY A 53 -7.05 6.14 9.72
N ARG A 54 -6.53 6.32 8.49
CA ARG A 54 -7.22 5.96 7.25
C ARG A 54 -6.76 4.61 6.74
N LEU A 55 -7.70 3.85 6.18
CA LEU A 55 -7.47 2.56 5.56
C LEU A 55 -8.08 2.55 4.16
N LEU A 56 -7.28 2.25 3.15
CA LEU A 56 -7.70 2.00 1.78
C LEU A 56 -7.47 0.51 1.49
N LYS A 57 -8.56 -0.21 1.25
CA LYS A 57 -8.52 -1.63 0.87
C LYS A 57 -8.69 -1.76 -0.65
N LEU A 58 -7.81 -2.49 -1.30
CA LEU A 58 -7.83 -2.70 -2.74
C LEU A 58 -7.85 -4.21 -3.05
N GLN A 59 -8.78 -4.62 -3.92
CA GLN A 59 -8.87 -5.99 -4.43
C GLN A 59 -7.89 -6.26 -5.58
N THR A 60 -7.33 -5.22 -6.18
CA THR A 60 -6.37 -5.29 -7.28
C THR A 60 -5.32 -4.20 -7.11
N ILE A 61 -4.17 -4.34 -7.79
CA ILE A 61 -3.16 -3.29 -7.79
C ILE A 61 -3.62 -2.14 -8.68
N ASP A 62 -4.12 -1.09 -8.05
CA ASP A 62 -4.52 0.16 -8.69
C ASP A 62 -3.46 1.23 -8.41
N GLU A 63 -2.57 1.42 -9.37
CA GLU A 63 -1.46 2.37 -9.25
C GLU A 63 -1.94 3.79 -8.93
N ILE A 64 -3.00 4.24 -9.61
CA ILE A 64 -3.51 5.61 -9.48
C ILE A 64 -4.00 5.83 -8.04
N GLN A 65 -4.80 4.89 -7.51
CA GLN A 65 -5.30 5.00 -6.14
C GLN A 65 -4.20 4.86 -5.09
N ILE A 66 -3.22 3.97 -5.31
CA ILE A 66 -2.07 3.80 -4.42
C ILE A 66 -1.27 5.10 -4.34
N LYS A 67 -0.89 5.67 -5.49
CA LYS A 67 -0.12 6.93 -5.57
C LYS A 67 -0.88 8.06 -4.91
N ALA A 68 -2.14 8.27 -5.32
CA ALA A 68 -2.99 9.32 -4.75
C ALA A 68 -3.14 9.20 -3.24
N PHE A 69 -3.33 7.98 -2.70
CA PHE A 69 -3.42 7.77 -1.26
C PHE A 69 -2.10 8.06 -0.55
N MET A 70 -0.98 7.63 -1.11
CA MET A 70 0.34 7.89 -0.51
C MET A 70 0.68 9.38 -0.48
N GLU A 71 0.45 10.10 -1.59
CA GLU A 71 0.71 11.54 -1.71
C GLU A 71 -0.24 12.37 -0.83
N THR A 72 -1.55 12.08 -0.87
CA THR A 72 -2.56 12.83 -0.08
C THR A 72 -2.37 12.69 1.42
N ASN A 73 -1.83 11.55 1.87
CA ASN A 73 -1.63 11.29 3.30
C ASN A 73 -0.20 11.57 3.77
N GLU A 74 0.75 11.87 2.87
CA GLU A 74 2.06 12.41 3.24
C GLU A 74 1.94 13.83 3.79
N ASP A 75 1.24 14.71 3.07
CA ASP A 75 1.07 16.14 3.40
C ASP A 75 0.37 16.36 4.76
N ARG A 76 -0.32 15.34 5.28
CA ARG A 76 -1.04 15.38 6.56
C ARG A 76 -0.17 14.98 7.76
N GLY A 77 1.08 14.61 7.55
CA GLY A 77 1.97 14.16 8.62
C GLY A 77 2.55 15.29 9.43
N LEU A 78 1.75 15.96 10.28
CA LEU A 78 2.14 16.94 11.33
C LEU A 78 3.02 18.15 10.91
N GLU A 79 3.57 18.20 9.69
CA GLU A 79 4.45 19.28 9.22
C GLU A 79 3.68 20.53 8.73
N LYS A 80 2.35 20.48 8.71
CA LYS A 80 1.46 21.64 8.52
C LYS A 80 0.51 21.86 9.69
N ALA A 81 0.92 21.51 10.91
CA ALA A 81 0.27 22.11 12.07
C ALA A 81 0.61 23.62 12.03
N PRO A 82 -0.37 24.53 11.87
CA PRO A 82 -0.09 25.93 12.11
C PRO A 82 0.38 26.06 13.56
N LEU A 83 1.58 26.61 13.75
CA LEU A 83 2.08 27.06 15.05
C LEU A 83 1.15 28.14 15.61
#